data_AF-A0A1B6I6M6-F1
#
_entry.id   AF-A0A1B6I6M6-F1
#
_cell.length_a   1.000
_cell.length_b   1.000
_cell.length_c   1.000
_cell.angle_alpha   90.00
_cell.angle_beta   90.00
_cell.angle_gamma   90.00
#
_symmetry.space_group_name_H-M   'P 1'
#
loop_
_entity.id
_entity.type
_entity.pdbx_description
1 polymer ?
#
loop_
_entity_poly.entity_id
_entity_poly.type
_entity_poly.pdbx_seq_one_letter_code
_entity_poly.pdbx_strand_id
1 'polypeptide(L)'
;QRPLVQVSQGCITVLNVLLSLDSTALSLSDLARARELQTSMQTTSKVTQACTLTSTDDVWEVLEELLKCGEVHLALQWFYHSDLINVEHSSNMLLLIGQLLLELLERGQDVSAQELLQLLPSELAVQICESILARAQSVSCLQQIVHFLQSQVTKPSQALRYTHYDIGIHMLNHIPWQEQEWYRDLASQPELLVEQLLMSTRISTLEEILVALRGRLSSLPPGSPLS
;
A
#
# COMPACT_ATOMS: atom_id res chain seq x y z
N GLN A 1 6.94 6.50 -35.83
CA GLN A 1 6.02 5.49 -35.24
C GLN A 1 6.80 4.18 -35.16
N ARG A 2 7.04 3.66 -33.94
CA ARG A 2 7.97 2.54 -33.72
C ARG A 2 7.25 1.19 -33.86
N PRO A 3 7.82 0.21 -34.59
CA PRO A 3 7.14 -1.02 -35.02
C PRO A 3 6.75 -1.97 -33.88
N LEU A 4 7.46 -1.95 -32.75
CA LEU A 4 7.19 -2.85 -31.61
C LEU A 4 5.85 -2.59 -30.92
N VAL A 5 5.42 -1.33 -30.82
CA VAL A 5 4.12 -0.95 -30.23
C VAL A 5 2.95 -1.36 -31.13
N GLN A 6 3.15 -1.33 -32.45
CA GLN A 6 2.14 -1.83 -33.40
C GLN A 6 2.01 -3.36 -33.35
N VAL A 7 3.12 -4.07 -33.14
CA VAL A 7 3.11 -5.54 -33.02
C VAL A 7 2.42 -5.97 -31.72
N SER A 8 2.71 -5.33 -30.58
CA SER A 8 2.05 -5.64 -29.31
C SER A 8 0.54 -5.39 -29.37
N GLN A 9 0.11 -4.27 -29.96
CA GLN A 9 -1.31 -3.94 -30.13
C GLN A 9 -2.03 -4.91 -31.07
N GLY A 10 -1.36 -5.36 -32.13
CA GLY A 10 -1.87 -6.38 -33.05
C GLY A 10 -2.12 -7.71 -32.33
N CYS A 11 -1.17 -8.17 -31.51
CA CYS A 11 -1.31 -9.40 -30.75
C CYS A 11 -2.40 -9.32 -29.67
N ILE A 12 -2.54 -8.19 -28.98
CA ILE A 12 -3.64 -7.96 -28.02
C ILE A 12 -5.00 -8.03 -28.72
N THR A 13 -5.10 -7.46 -29.93
CA THR A 13 -6.34 -7.49 -30.73
C THR A 13 -6.68 -8.93 -31.14
N VAL A 14 -5.69 -9.72 -31.55
CA VAL A 14 -5.87 -11.14 -31.88
C VAL A 14 -6.31 -11.94 -30.66
N LEU A 15 -5.72 -11.71 -29.47
CA LEU A 15 -6.12 -12.36 -28.23
C LEU A 15 -7.54 -11.97 -27.79
N ASN A 16 -7.93 -10.70 -27.95
CA ASN A 16 -9.30 -10.25 -27.67
C ASN A 16 -10.33 -10.96 -28.56
N VAL A 17 -10.00 -11.15 -29.84
CA VAL A 17 -10.85 -11.89 -30.79
C VAL A 17 -10.93 -13.36 -30.38
N LEU A 18 -9.81 -14.00 -30.06
CA LEU A 18 -9.77 -15.40 -29.60
C LEU A 18 -10.56 -15.63 -28.30
N LEU A 19 -10.56 -14.66 -27.38
CA LEU A 19 -11.28 -14.73 -26.11
C LEU A 19 -12.76 -14.38 -26.24
N SER A 20 -13.17 -13.71 -27.32
CA SER A 20 -14.56 -13.43 -27.67
C SER A 20 -15.24 -14.54 -28.47
N LEU A 21 -14.46 -15.48 -29.02
CA LEU A 21 -14.97 -16.63 -29.76
C LEU A 21 -15.45 -17.70 -28.77
N ASP A 22 -16.65 -18.22 -29.02
CA ASP A 22 -17.37 -19.12 -28.12
C ASP A 22 -16.55 -20.35 -27.71
N SER A 23 -16.70 -20.69 -26.43
CA SER A 23 -15.97 -21.69 -25.62
C SER A 23 -15.96 -23.14 -26.12
N THR A 24 -16.46 -23.44 -27.33
CA THR A 24 -16.54 -24.80 -27.86
C THR A 24 -15.26 -25.30 -28.51
N ALA A 25 -14.26 -24.43 -28.72
CA ALA A 25 -13.03 -24.76 -29.46
C ALA A 25 -11.74 -24.84 -28.61
N LEU A 26 -11.75 -24.33 -27.38
CA LEU A 26 -10.54 -24.21 -26.55
C LEU A 26 -10.76 -24.87 -25.18
N SER A 27 -9.76 -25.61 -24.71
CA SER A 27 -9.81 -26.19 -23.37
C SER A 27 -9.78 -25.09 -22.30
N LEU A 28 -10.35 -25.35 -21.12
CA LEU A 28 -10.29 -24.42 -19.98
C LEU A 28 -8.83 -23.99 -19.63
N SER A 29 -7.86 -24.88 -19.86
CA SER A 29 -6.43 -24.59 -19.67
C SER A 29 -5.89 -23.60 -20.71
N ASP A 30 -6.33 -23.69 -21.96
CA ASP A 30 -5.90 -22.79 -23.02
C ASP A 30 -6.56 -21.42 -22.92
N LEU A 31 -7.80 -21.35 -22.45
CA LEU A 31 -8.46 -20.08 -22.10
C LEU A 31 -7.76 -19.38 -20.93
N ALA A 32 -7.32 -20.12 -19.91
CA ALA A 32 -6.55 -19.57 -18.81
C ALA A 32 -5.19 -19.02 -19.30
N ARG A 33 -4.47 -19.80 -20.11
CA ARG A 33 -3.18 -19.40 -20.69
C ARG A 33 -3.33 -18.20 -21.65
N ALA A 34 -4.40 -18.14 -22.43
CA ALA A 34 -4.68 -17.02 -23.33
C ALA A 34 -5.00 -15.73 -22.56
N ARG A 35 -5.74 -15.82 -21.43
CA ARG A 35 -5.96 -14.68 -20.54
C ARG A 35 -4.68 -14.23 -19.86
N GLU A 36 -3.85 -15.16 -19.39
CA GLU A 36 -2.54 -14.85 -18.79
C GLU A 36 -1.59 -14.18 -19.79
N LEU A 37 -1.55 -14.69 -21.03
CA LEU A 37 -0.79 -14.08 -22.13
C LEU A 37 -1.35 -12.70 -22.48
N GLN A 38 -2.67 -12.52 -22.53
CA GLN A 38 -3.30 -11.24 -22.78
C GLN A 38 -2.96 -10.22 -21.69
N THR A 39 -3.05 -10.59 -20.41
CA THR A 39 -2.65 -9.72 -19.31
C THR A 39 -1.18 -9.37 -19.39
N SER A 40 -0.30 -10.36 -19.62
CA SER A 40 1.14 -10.14 -19.78
C SER A 40 1.47 -9.25 -20.98
N MET A 41 0.78 -9.41 -22.10
CA MET A 41 0.97 -8.57 -23.29
C MET A 41 0.41 -7.17 -23.11
N GLN A 42 -0.70 -7.00 -22.38
CA GLN A 42 -1.25 -5.69 -22.04
C GLN A 42 -0.33 -4.94 -21.08
N THR A 43 0.19 -5.61 -20.04
CA THR A 43 1.18 -5.00 -19.13
C THR A 43 2.45 -4.66 -19.89
N THR A 44 2.98 -5.57 -20.69
CA THR A 44 4.18 -5.32 -21.52
C THR A 44 3.96 -4.21 -22.53
N SER A 45 2.76 -4.10 -23.13
CA SER A 45 2.43 -3.00 -24.05
C SER A 45 2.30 -1.67 -23.33
N LYS A 46 1.71 -1.64 -22.13
CA LYS A 46 1.64 -0.42 -21.30
C LYS A 46 3.03 0.01 -20.81
N VAL A 47 3.87 -0.93 -20.39
CA VAL A 47 5.28 -0.68 -20.02
C VAL A 47 6.06 -0.19 -21.22
N THR A 48 5.93 -0.86 -22.38
CA THR A 48 6.59 -0.42 -23.62
C THR A 48 6.09 0.97 -24.02
N GLN A 49 4.81 1.28 -23.81
CA GLN A 49 4.24 2.60 -24.07
C GLN A 49 4.75 3.65 -23.08
N ALA A 50 4.84 3.34 -21.78
CA ALA A 50 5.45 4.20 -20.77
C ALA A 50 6.93 4.48 -21.09
N CYS A 51 7.72 3.44 -21.37
CA CYS A 51 9.14 3.54 -21.77
C CYS A 51 9.35 4.12 -23.19
N THR A 52 8.32 4.23 -24.04
CA THR A 52 8.44 4.85 -25.37
C THR A 52 7.87 6.27 -25.44
N LEU A 53 7.07 6.67 -24.45
CA LEU A 53 6.57 8.04 -24.28
C LEU A 53 7.57 8.91 -23.49
N THR A 54 8.43 8.32 -22.67
CA THR A 54 9.56 9.02 -22.06
C THR A 54 10.67 9.18 -23.12
N SER A 55 10.95 10.43 -23.52
CA SER A 55 12.19 10.77 -24.25
C SER A 55 13.38 10.92 -23.29
N THR A 56 13.28 10.38 -22.09
CA THR A 56 14.05 10.80 -20.92
C THR A 56 14.78 9.60 -20.34
N ASP A 57 16.10 9.74 -20.17
CA ASP A 57 16.96 8.84 -19.41
C ASP A 57 16.64 8.85 -17.90
N ASP A 58 15.53 9.47 -17.47
CA ASP A 58 15.19 9.65 -16.06
C ASP A 58 14.42 8.44 -15.51
N VAL A 59 15.14 7.69 -14.68
CA VAL A 59 14.67 6.47 -14.01
C VAL A 59 13.42 6.73 -13.15
N TRP A 60 13.27 7.93 -12.59
CA TRP A 60 12.15 8.26 -11.71
C TRP A 60 10.85 8.52 -12.46
N GLU A 61 10.92 9.08 -13.67
CA GLU A 61 9.73 9.28 -14.52
C GLU A 61 9.12 7.94 -14.92
N VAL A 62 9.95 6.93 -15.21
CA VAL A 62 9.48 5.57 -15.50
C VAL A 62 8.77 4.97 -14.30
N LEU A 63 9.33 5.12 -13.09
CA LEU A 63 8.69 4.65 -11.86
C LEU A 63 7.33 5.33 -11.63
N GLU A 64 7.25 6.64 -11.82
CA GLU A 64 6.01 7.41 -11.69
C GLU A 64 4.93 6.91 -12.66
N GLU A 65 5.27 6.70 -13.93
CA GLU A 65 4.32 6.21 -14.93
C GLU A 65 3.85 4.76 -14.65
N LEU A 66 4.75 3.89 -14.16
CA LEU A 66 4.37 2.54 -13.74
C LEU A 66 3.37 2.57 -12.58
N LEU A 67 3.58 3.45 -11.60
CA LEU A 67 2.66 3.66 -10.47
C LEU A 67 1.32 4.24 -10.93
N LYS A 68 1.31 5.22 -11.84
CA LYS A 68 0.07 5.77 -12.43
C LYS A 68 -0.74 4.71 -13.18
N CYS A 69 -0.07 3.76 -13.82
CA CYS A 69 -0.71 2.65 -14.52
C CYS A 69 -1.23 1.55 -13.57
N GLY A 70 -0.92 1.62 -12.27
CA GLY A 70 -1.27 0.59 -11.28
C GLY A 70 -0.45 -0.70 -11.38
N GLU A 71 0.65 -0.69 -12.13
CA GLU A 71 1.52 -1.84 -12.40
C GLU A 71 2.59 -1.99 -11.30
N VAL A 72 2.14 -2.21 -10.07
CA VAL A 72 2.96 -2.17 -8.84
C VAL A 72 4.10 -3.20 -8.85
N HIS A 73 3.87 -4.39 -9.39
CA HIS A 73 4.90 -5.42 -9.48
C HIS A 73 6.06 -4.99 -10.40
N LEU A 74 5.74 -4.35 -11.52
CA LEU A 74 6.72 -3.84 -12.47
C LEU A 74 7.44 -2.62 -11.92
N ALA A 75 6.72 -1.74 -11.21
CA ALA A 75 7.31 -0.61 -10.48
C ALA A 75 8.35 -1.09 -9.45
N LEU A 76 8.05 -2.17 -8.72
CA LEU A 76 8.99 -2.77 -7.77
C LEU A 76 10.21 -3.40 -8.46
N GLN A 77 10.00 -4.15 -9.54
CA GLN A 77 11.11 -4.72 -10.32
C GLN A 77 12.02 -3.63 -10.89
N TRP A 78 11.43 -2.55 -11.41
CA TRP A 78 12.15 -1.38 -11.90
C TRP A 78 12.96 -0.72 -10.78
N PHE A 79 12.35 -0.51 -9.62
CA PHE A 79 13.02 0.07 -8.45
C PHE A 79 14.29 -0.69 -8.07
N TYR A 80 14.24 -2.02 -8.06
CA TYR A 80 15.42 -2.86 -7.78
C TYR A 80 16.45 -2.87 -8.91
N HIS A 81 16.00 -2.89 -10.17
CA HIS A 81 16.91 -2.94 -11.31
C HIS A 81 17.73 -1.66 -11.45
N SER A 82 17.13 -0.52 -11.17
CA SER A 82 17.74 0.78 -11.39
C SER A 82 18.52 1.34 -10.20
N ASP A 83 18.67 0.56 -9.12
CA ASP A 83 19.43 0.89 -7.91
C ASP A 83 19.09 2.27 -7.32
N LEU A 84 17.78 2.59 -7.29
CA LEU A 84 17.29 3.91 -6.89
C LEU A 84 17.60 4.27 -5.43
N ILE A 85 17.98 3.29 -4.60
CA ILE A 85 18.32 3.45 -3.19
C ILE A 85 19.55 4.36 -3.02
N ASN A 86 20.54 4.24 -3.91
CA ASN A 86 21.84 4.90 -3.79
C ASN A 86 21.89 6.31 -4.39
N VAL A 87 20.77 6.82 -4.90
CA VAL A 87 20.66 8.16 -5.49
C VAL A 87 20.29 9.19 -4.42
N GLU A 88 20.72 10.44 -4.55
CA GLU A 88 20.27 11.52 -3.67
C GLU A 88 18.74 11.71 -3.81
N HIS A 89 18.03 11.50 -2.71
CA HIS A 89 16.57 11.55 -2.70
C HIS A 89 16.05 12.97 -2.53
N SER A 90 15.41 13.50 -3.58
CA SER A 90 14.58 14.71 -3.46
C SER A 90 13.23 14.38 -2.81
N SER A 91 12.52 15.40 -2.30
CA SER A 91 11.19 15.21 -1.71
C SER A 91 10.20 14.49 -2.63
N ASN A 92 10.27 14.73 -3.94
CA ASN A 92 9.39 14.08 -4.92
C ASN A 92 9.70 12.58 -5.05
N MET A 93 10.97 12.19 -4.96
CA MET A 93 11.39 10.78 -5.03
C MET A 93 10.90 10.00 -3.81
N LEU A 94 10.95 10.61 -2.63
CA LEU A 94 10.39 10.01 -1.40
C LEU A 94 8.88 9.79 -1.51
N LEU A 95 8.15 10.70 -2.19
CA LEU A 95 6.72 10.52 -2.44
C LEU A 95 6.44 9.33 -3.36
N LEU A 96 7.29 9.10 -4.37
CA LEU A 96 7.16 7.94 -5.27
C LEU A 96 7.46 6.62 -4.55
N ILE A 97 8.51 6.56 -3.74
CA ILE A 97 8.81 5.38 -2.92
C ILE A 97 7.67 5.13 -1.92
N GLY A 98 7.16 6.18 -1.28
CA GLY A 98 6.00 6.09 -0.40
C GLY A 98 4.75 5.60 -1.11
N GLN A 99 4.48 6.06 -2.34
CA GLN A 99 3.38 5.55 -3.15
C GLN A 99 3.55 4.06 -3.45
N LEU A 100 4.73 3.63 -3.86
CA LEU A 100 5.03 2.22 -4.12
C LEU A 100 4.81 1.37 -2.86
N LEU A 101 5.38 1.78 -1.73
CA LEU A 101 5.22 1.10 -0.45
C LEU A 101 3.75 0.99 -0.04
N LEU A 102 3.01 2.10 -0.16
CA LEU A 102 1.60 2.14 0.17
C LEU A 102 0.79 1.16 -0.70
N GLU A 103 1.01 1.18 -2.01
CA GLU A 103 0.36 0.26 -2.94
C GLU A 103 0.67 -1.22 -2.65
N LEU A 104 1.92 -1.55 -2.27
CA LEU A 104 2.29 -2.92 -1.88
C LEU A 104 1.50 -3.37 -0.64
N LEU A 105 1.41 -2.51 0.37
CA LEU A 105 0.70 -2.80 1.62
C LEU A 105 -0.81 -2.91 1.42
N GLU A 106 -1.43 -2.03 0.64
CA GLU A 106 -2.87 -2.11 0.35
C GLU A 106 -3.25 -3.36 -0.46
N ARG A 107 -2.29 -3.90 -1.23
CA ARG A 107 -2.46 -5.18 -1.95
C ARG A 107 -2.10 -6.41 -1.11
N GLY A 108 -1.75 -6.24 0.16
CA GLY A 108 -1.35 -7.31 1.06
C GLY A 108 -0.01 -7.97 0.68
N GLN A 109 0.85 -7.27 -0.07
CA GLN A 109 2.19 -7.74 -0.44
C GLN A 109 3.21 -7.42 0.67
N ASP A 110 2.90 -7.84 1.90
CA ASP A 110 3.62 -7.50 3.13
C ASP A 110 5.12 -7.88 3.06
N VAL A 111 5.43 -9.02 2.45
CA VAL A 111 6.81 -9.50 2.28
C VAL A 111 7.61 -8.54 1.39
N SER A 112 7.06 -8.17 0.23
CA SER A 112 7.71 -7.24 -0.69
C SER A 112 7.83 -5.83 -0.12
N ALA A 113 6.82 -5.38 0.63
CA ALA A 113 6.88 -4.12 1.37
C ALA A 113 7.99 -4.13 2.42
N GLN A 114 8.13 -5.24 3.17
CA GLN A 114 9.18 -5.40 4.17
C GLN A 114 10.57 -5.45 3.54
N GLU A 115 10.74 -6.18 2.43
CA GLU A 115 11.98 -6.23 1.65
C GLU A 115 12.37 -4.82 1.16
N LEU A 116 11.41 -4.06 0.63
CA LEU A 116 11.64 -2.66 0.23
C LEU A 116 12.10 -1.80 1.43
N LEU A 117 11.44 -1.92 2.57
CA LEU A 117 11.81 -1.16 3.78
C LEU A 117 13.20 -1.52 4.31
N GLN A 118 13.61 -2.79 4.24
CA GLN A 118 14.93 -3.24 4.68
C GLN A 118 16.08 -2.72 3.80
N LEU A 119 15.79 -2.37 2.55
CA LEU A 119 16.77 -1.83 1.61
C LEU A 119 17.00 -0.33 1.80
N LEU A 120 16.07 0.38 2.41
CA LEU A 120 16.17 1.81 2.65
C LEU A 120 16.96 2.10 3.93
N PRO A 121 17.72 3.20 4.00
CA PRO A 121 18.25 3.70 5.27
C PRO A 121 17.13 3.89 6.29
N SER A 122 17.37 3.53 7.56
CA SER A 122 16.34 3.52 8.62
C SER A 122 15.61 4.85 8.75
N GLU A 123 16.35 5.96 8.75
CA GLU A 123 15.78 7.31 8.83
C GLU A 123 14.84 7.61 7.66
N LEU A 124 15.21 7.16 6.45
CA LEU A 124 14.43 7.35 5.23
C LEU A 124 13.15 6.51 5.26
N ALA A 125 13.28 5.25 5.67
CA ALA A 125 12.16 4.32 5.81
C ALA A 125 11.13 4.84 6.82
N VAL A 126 11.58 5.38 7.96
CA VAL A 126 10.72 6.03 8.95
C VAL A 126 10.03 7.26 8.36
N GLN A 127 10.76 8.14 7.69
CA GLN A 127 10.19 9.34 7.07
C GLN A 127 9.11 9.00 6.03
N ILE A 128 9.37 8.00 5.19
CA ILE A 128 8.42 7.53 4.19
C ILE A 128 7.17 6.96 4.87
N CYS A 129 7.34 6.07 5.86
CA CYS A 129 6.24 5.48 6.61
C CYS A 129 5.36 6.55 7.28
N GLU A 130 5.97 7.54 7.94
CA GLU A 130 5.22 8.64 8.55
C GLU A 130 4.43 9.45 7.50
N SER A 131 4.98 9.65 6.31
CA SER A 131 4.33 10.41 5.23
C SER A 131 3.12 9.70 4.62
N ILE A 132 3.07 8.36 4.69
CA ILE A 132 1.99 7.57 4.09
C ILE A 132 0.93 7.12 5.11
N LEU A 133 1.16 7.28 6.41
CA LEU A 133 0.19 6.92 7.47
C LEU A 133 -1.22 7.48 7.21
N ALA A 134 -1.32 8.77 6.92
CA ALA A 134 -2.62 9.42 6.68
C ALA A 134 -3.27 9.03 5.35
N ARG A 135 -2.55 8.31 4.48
CA ARG A 135 -2.98 7.92 3.13
C ARG A 135 -3.38 6.46 3.04
N ALA A 136 -2.99 5.65 4.04
CA ALA A 136 -3.44 4.28 4.19
C ALA A 136 -4.96 4.23 4.25
N GLN A 137 -5.55 3.31 3.48
CA GLN A 137 -6.98 3.12 3.36
C GLN A 137 -7.45 1.96 4.23
N SER A 138 -6.72 0.85 4.24
CA SER A 138 -7.06 -0.31 5.05
C SER A 138 -6.45 -0.26 6.45
N VAL A 139 -7.18 -0.80 7.43
CA VAL A 139 -6.70 -0.95 8.81
C VAL A 139 -5.48 -1.88 8.85
N SER A 140 -5.42 -2.89 7.97
CA SER A 140 -4.26 -3.78 7.82
C SER A 140 -3.01 -3.02 7.39
N CYS A 141 -3.12 -2.14 6.40
CA CYS A 141 -2.01 -1.30 5.95
C CYS A 141 -1.51 -0.39 7.09
N LEU A 142 -2.42 0.29 7.79
CA LEU A 142 -2.08 1.09 8.97
C LEU A 142 -1.31 0.27 10.03
N GLN A 143 -1.78 -0.94 10.31
CA GLN A 143 -1.16 -1.84 11.28
C GLN A 143 0.28 -2.20 10.89
N GLN A 144 0.53 -2.52 9.62
CA GLN A 144 1.88 -2.83 9.13
C GLN A 144 2.81 -1.63 9.24
N ILE A 145 2.35 -0.44 8.83
CA ILE A 145 3.14 0.80 8.91
C ILE A 145 3.48 1.11 10.37
N VAL A 146 2.50 1.07 11.27
CA VAL A 146 2.71 1.39 12.70
C VAL A 146 3.61 0.36 13.38
N HIS A 147 3.45 -0.93 13.06
CA HIS A 147 4.33 -1.98 13.59
C HIS A 147 5.79 -1.76 13.14
N PHE A 148 6.01 -1.42 11.87
CA PHE A 148 7.34 -1.04 11.39
C PHE A 148 7.88 0.17 12.17
N LEU A 149 7.10 1.25 12.27
CA LEU A 149 7.51 2.46 12.98
C LEU A 149 7.87 2.20 14.45
N GLN A 150 7.09 1.37 15.16
CA GLN A 150 7.38 0.94 16.53
C GLN A 150 8.72 0.20 16.64
N SER A 151 9.06 -0.64 15.66
CA SER A 151 10.34 -1.35 15.62
C SER A 151 11.56 -0.43 15.45
N GLN A 152 11.35 0.77 14.91
CA GLN A 152 12.39 1.77 14.64
C GLN A 152 12.46 2.88 15.72
N VAL A 153 11.67 2.79 16.79
CA VAL A 153 11.59 3.83 17.81
C VAL A 153 12.92 3.97 18.57
N THR A 154 13.42 5.20 18.61
CA THR A 154 14.57 5.57 19.44
C THR A 154 14.22 6.58 20.54
N LYS A 155 13.09 7.30 20.40
CA LYS A 155 12.67 8.37 21.32
C LYS A 155 11.39 8.01 22.08
N PRO A 156 11.29 8.28 23.39
CA PRO A 156 10.08 8.01 24.18
C PRO A 156 8.81 8.70 23.65
N SER A 157 8.94 9.91 23.09
CA SER A 157 7.79 10.63 22.51
C SER A 157 7.24 9.97 21.24
N GLN A 158 8.11 9.39 20.41
CA GLN A 158 7.71 8.59 19.24
C GLN A 158 7.07 7.28 19.69
N ALA A 159 7.64 6.63 20.72
CA ALA A 159 7.06 5.43 21.32
C ALA A 159 5.60 5.65 21.70
N LEU A 160 5.33 6.72 22.47
CA LEU A 160 3.97 7.05 22.90
C LEU A 160 3.04 7.33 21.71
N ARG A 161 3.50 8.10 20.71
CA ARG A 161 2.73 8.41 19.50
C ARG A 161 2.32 7.14 18.75
N TYR A 162 3.26 6.21 18.53
CA TYR A 162 2.95 4.98 17.80
C TYR A 162 2.15 3.99 18.64
N THR A 163 2.28 4.00 19.98
CA THR A 163 1.39 3.25 20.88
C THR A 163 -0.05 3.77 20.80
N HIS A 164 -0.28 5.09 20.73
CA HIS A 164 -1.62 5.64 20.53
C HIS A 164 -2.23 5.17 19.20
N TYR A 165 -1.44 5.20 18.11
CA TYR A 165 -1.86 4.67 16.82
C TYR A 165 -2.23 3.17 16.91
N ASP A 166 -1.39 2.36 17.54
CA ASP A 166 -1.64 0.92 17.72
C ASP A 166 -2.94 0.66 18.51
N ILE A 167 -3.21 1.44 19.56
CA ILE A 167 -4.48 1.37 20.30
C ILE A 167 -5.64 1.71 19.36
N GLY A 168 -5.59 2.82 18.63
CA GLY A 168 -6.65 3.22 17.70
C GLY A 168 -6.90 2.19 16.59
N ILE A 169 -5.85 1.57 16.05
CA ILE A 169 -5.94 0.46 15.09
C ILE A 169 -6.62 -0.75 15.72
N HIS A 170 -6.27 -1.09 16.95
CA HIS A 170 -6.95 -2.16 17.68
C HIS A 170 -8.43 -1.84 17.89
N MET A 171 -8.80 -0.60 18.20
CA MET A 171 -10.21 -0.20 18.28
C MET A 171 -10.93 -0.38 16.94
N LEU A 172 -10.32 0.06 15.84
CA LEU A 172 -10.89 -0.07 14.49
C LEU A 172 -11.14 -1.54 14.11
N ASN A 173 -10.27 -2.46 14.52
CA ASN A 173 -10.44 -3.90 14.27
C ASN A 173 -11.68 -4.52 14.94
N HIS A 174 -12.27 -3.85 15.94
CA HIS A 174 -13.54 -4.25 16.56
C HIS A 174 -14.76 -3.55 15.95
N ILE A 175 -14.54 -2.56 15.09
CA ILE A 175 -15.62 -1.93 14.30
C ILE A 175 -15.87 -2.79 13.04
N PRO A 176 -17.13 -3.00 12.63
CA PRO A 176 -17.44 -3.69 11.38
C PRO A 176 -16.66 -3.11 10.20
N TRP A 177 -16.10 -3.95 9.34
CA TRP A 177 -15.21 -3.53 8.25
C TRP A 177 -15.82 -2.47 7.32
N GLN A 178 -17.15 -2.49 7.12
CA GLN A 178 -17.88 -1.52 6.31
C GLN A 178 -17.89 -0.12 6.93
N GLU A 179 -17.71 0.00 8.24
CA GLU A 179 -17.75 1.26 8.99
C GLU A 179 -16.35 1.77 9.34
N GLN A 180 -15.32 0.92 9.22
CA GLN A 180 -13.93 1.27 9.58
C GLN A 180 -13.44 2.51 8.83
N GLU A 181 -13.84 2.69 7.57
CA GLU A 181 -13.46 3.87 6.77
C GLU A 181 -13.90 5.20 7.39
N TRP A 182 -15.00 5.23 8.14
CA TRP A 182 -15.53 6.46 8.76
C TRP A 182 -14.73 6.90 9.98
N TYR A 183 -14.05 5.95 10.63
CA TYR A 183 -13.30 6.17 11.86
C TYR A 183 -11.78 6.12 11.64
N ARG A 184 -11.31 5.69 10.47
CA ARG A 184 -9.91 5.44 10.17
C ARG A 184 -9.00 6.63 10.51
N ASP A 185 -9.41 7.85 10.14
CA ASP A 185 -8.58 9.04 10.35
C ASP A 185 -8.42 9.37 11.86
N LEU A 186 -9.24 8.76 12.72
CA LEU A 186 -9.17 8.83 14.17
C LEU A 186 -8.25 7.77 14.79
N ALA A 187 -7.62 6.88 13.99
CA ALA A 187 -6.66 5.88 14.51
C ALA A 187 -5.55 6.54 15.33
N SER A 188 -5.15 7.75 14.97
CA SER A 188 -4.14 8.55 15.68
C SER A 188 -4.61 9.15 17.01
N GLN A 189 -5.94 9.16 17.22
CA GLN A 189 -6.63 9.86 18.30
C GLN A 189 -7.73 8.94 18.89
N PRO A 190 -7.34 7.84 19.57
CA PRO A 190 -8.28 6.88 20.14
C PRO A 190 -9.34 7.52 21.07
N GLU A 191 -9.00 8.60 21.77
CA GLU A 191 -9.95 9.40 22.58
C GLU A 191 -11.14 9.90 21.73
N LEU A 192 -10.86 10.47 20.55
CA LEU A 192 -11.90 10.95 19.64
C LEU A 192 -12.71 9.79 19.08
N LEU A 193 -12.08 8.63 18.87
CA LEU A 193 -12.80 7.44 18.43
C LEU A 193 -13.80 6.99 19.51
N VAL A 194 -13.43 7.04 20.80
CA VAL A 194 -14.38 6.84 21.91
C VAL A 194 -15.52 7.86 21.87
N GLU A 195 -15.20 9.15 21.73
CA GLU A 195 -16.22 10.22 21.65
C GLU A 195 -17.20 9.99 20.50
N GLN A 196 -16.70 9.64 19.31
CA GLN A 196 -17.55 9.39 18.13
C GLN A 196 -18.46 8.18 18.32
N LEU A 197 -17.95 7.09 18.93
CA LEU A 197 -18.76 5.91 19.24
C LEU A 197 -19.86 6.23 20.26
N LEU A 198 -19.55 7.03 21.29
CA LEU A 198 -20.52 7.50 22.28
C LEU A 198 -21.61 8.37 21.63
N MET A 199 -21.23 9.36 20.82
CA MET A 199 -22.17 10.24 20.13
C MET A 199 -23.06 9.48 19.12
N SER A 200 -22.52 8.43 18.52
CA SER A 200 -23.24 7.55 17.59
C SER A 200 -24.05 6.46 18.30
N THR A 201 -24.12 6.47 19.64
CA THR A 201 -24.82 5.46 20.47
C THR A 201 -24.34 4.02 20.28
N ARG A 202 -23.09 3.83 19.82
CA ARG A 202 -22.44 2.53 19.59
C ARG A 202 -21.87 1.94 20.90
N ILE A 203 -22.68 1.91 21.96
CA ILE A 203 -22.23 1.57 23.32
C ILE A 203 -21.71 0.13 23.40
N SER A 204 -22.41 -0.83 22.79
CA SER A 204 -21.99 -2.24 22.81
C SER A 204 -20.63 -2.46 22.14
N THR A 205 -20.39 -1.81 20.99
CA THR A 205 -19.11 -1.86 20.29
C THR A 205 -17.99 -1.24 21.15
N LEU A 206 -18.28 -0.13 21.82
CA LEU A 206 -17.32 0.50 22.73
C LEU A 206 -17.00 -0.38 23.94
N GLU A 207 -18.01 -1.05 24.54
CA GLU A 207 -17.79 -2.00 25.64
C GLU A 207 -16.87 -3.16 25.21
N GLU A 208 -17.12 -3.75 24.04
CA GLU A 208 -16.27 -4.80 23.47
C GLU A 208 -14.83 -4.33 23.27
N ILE A 209 -14.65 -3.13 22.70
CA ILE A 209 -13.34 -2.48 22.52
C ILE A 209 -12.62 -2.31 23.87
N LEU A 210 -13.29 -1.74 24.88
CA LEU A 210 -12.68 -1.46 26.18
C LEU A 210 -12.29 -2.75 26.92
N VAL A 211 -13.10 -3.81 26.80
CA VAL A 211 -12.77 -5.13 27.35
C VAL A 211 -11.52 -5.70 26.67
N ALA A 212 -11.45 -5.62 25.34
CA ALA A 212 -10.30 -6.12 24.58
C ALA A 212 -9.01 -5.32 24.85
N LEU A 213 -9.13 -4.01 25.10
CA LEU A 213 -7.99 -3.12 25.32
C LEU A 213 -7.51 -3.04 26.76
N ARG A 214 -8.25 -3.56 27.75
CA ARG A 214 -7.92 -3.43 29.18
C ARG A 214 -6.45 -3.71 29.52
N GLY A 215 -5.89 -4.79 28.96
CA GLY A 215 -4.49 -5.15 29.18
C GLY A 215 -3.51 -4.10 28.64
N ARG A 216 -3.77 -3.58 27.44
CA ARG A 216 -2.94 -2.55 26.79
C ARG A 216 -3.01 -1.22 27.54
N LEU A 217 -4.23 -0.78 27.90
CA LEU A 217 -4.43 0.47 28.64
C LEU A 217 -3.74 0.42 30.01
N SER A 218 -3.80 -0.71 30.71
CA SER A 218 -3.12 -0.87 32.00
C SER A 218 -1.60 -0.85 31.94
N SER A 219 -1.01 -0.99 30.75
CA SER A 219 0.45 -0.97 30.53
C SER A 219 0.98 0.42 30.15
N LEU A 220 0.09 1.40 29.97
CA LEU A 220 0.48 2.76 29.60
C LEU A 220 1.19 3.48 30.76
N PRO A 221 2.16 4.36 30.46
CA PRO A 221 2.83 5.14 31.47
C PRO A 221 1.83 6.07 32.18
N PRO A 222 2.01 6.31 33.50
CA PRO A 222 1.14 7.20 34.26
C PRO A 222 1.17 8.62 33.67
N GLY A 223 0.00 9.16 33.35
CA GLY A 223 -0.16 10.47 32.71
C GLY A 223 -0.34 10.43 31.19
N SER A 224 -0.45 9.24 30.59
CA SER A 224 -1.02 9.11 29.25
C SER A 224 -2.49 9.56 29.30
N PRO A 225 -3.00 10.29 28.29
CA PRO A 225 -4.43 10.64 28.27
C PRO A 225 -5.34 9.39 28.24
N LEU A 226 -4.79 8.26 27.77
CA LEU A 226 -5.46 6.96 27.67
C LEU A 226 -5.28 6.06 28.92
N SER A 227 -4.48 6.46 29.93
CA SER A 227 -4.22 5.67 31.15
C SER A 227 -5.24 5.92 32.26
#